data_AF-A0AAV5EVS0-F1
#
_entry.id   AF-A0AAV5EVS0-F1
#
_cell.length_a   1.000
_cell.length_b   1.000
_cell.length_c   1.000
_cell.angle_alpha   90.00
_cell.angle_beta   90.00
_cell.angle_gamma   90.00
#
_symmetry.space_group_name_H-M   'P 1'
#
loop_
_entity.id
_entity.type
_entity.pdbx_description
1 polymer ?
#
loop_
_entity_poly.entity_id
_entity_poly.type
_entity_poly.pdbx_seq_one_letter_code
_entity_poly.pdbx_strand_id
1 'polypeptide(L)'
;MAVAFPWRIMKLSKVQRLYDACDLLFSSPAQAAPSLAEIEWLRQLLDGIEAADVGIDDREKSSSSSSSSSSDDELSPKSAARLLRALAFERITYVHIHQCDDFSMGVFCFPAGAALPLHDHPEMVVLSKLLYGTVRKRSYDWVADAPPRSG
;
A
#
# COMPACT_ATOMS: atom_id res chain seq x y z
N MET A 1 17.78 10.91 20.76
CA MET A 1 18.41 11.74 19.71
C MET A 1 17.36 12.00 18.64
N ALA A 2 17.14 13.25 18.25
CA ALA A 2 16.23 13.56 17.15
C ALA A 2 16.96 13.27 15.83
N VAL A 3 16.50 12.25 15.09
CA VAL A 3 16.96 12.00 13.72
C VAL A 3 16.44 13.15 12.86
N ALA A 4 17.35 14.00 12.40
CA ALA A 4 17.03 15.13 11.53
C ALA A 4 16.97 14.64 10.09
N PHE A 5 15.76 14.45 9.56
CA PHE A 5 15.55 13.99 8.19
C PHE A 5 15.57 15.16 7.19
N PRO A 6 16.02 14.95 5.93
CA PRO A 6 16.25 16.02 4.97
C PRO A 6 14.99 16.85 4.62
N TRP A 7 15.11 18.17 4.63
CA TRP A 7 14.03 19.13 4.36
C TRP A 7 13.43 19.02 2.94
N ARG A 8 14.16 18.44 1.98
CA ARG A 8 13.74 18.30 0.57
C ARG A 8 12.49 17.43 0.39
N ILE A 9 12.19 16.57 1.37
CA ILE A 9 11.04 15.66 1.37
C ILE A 9 9.70 16.42 1.52
N MET A 10 9.67 17.64 2.09
CA MET A 10 8.43 18.27 2.57
C MET A 10 7.48 18.84 1.50
N LYS A 11 7.84 18.85 0.21
CA LYS A 11 7.00 19.41 -0.88
C LYS A 11 6.41 18.37 -1.83
N LEU A 12 6.65 17.08 -1.57
CA LEU A 12 6.29 15.96 -2.44
C LEU A 12 4.98 15.30 -1.97
N SER A 13 4.35 14.52 -2.86
CA SER A 13 3.17 13.72 -2.49
C SER A 13 3.52 12.77 -1.33
N LYS A 14 2.53 12.37 -0.52
CA LYS A 14 2.77 11.42 0.60
C LYS A 14 3.43 10.12 0.12
N VAL A 15 3.01 9.61 -1.05
CA VAL A 15 3.59 8.40 -1.67
C VAL A 15 5.06 8.62 -2.05
N GLN A 16 5.39 9.76 -2.66
CA GLN A 16 6.77 10.08 -3.01
C GLN A 16 7.65 10.22 -1.77
N ARG A 17 7.13 10.82 -0.69
CA ARG A 17 7.85 10.91 0.59
C ARG A 17 8.15 9.54 1.19
N LEU A 18 7.20 8.60 1.08
CA LEU A 18 7.43 7.23 1.52
C LEU A 18 8.46 6.53 0.63
N TYR A 19 8.38 6.69 -0.69
CA TYR A 19 9.36 6.15 -1.63
C TYR A 19 10.78 6.67 -1.31
N ASP A 20 10.97 7.98 -1.18
CA ASP A 20 12.29 8.57 -0.91
C ASP A 20 12.87 8.08 0.43
N ALA A 21 12.01 7.87 1.43
CA ALA A 21 12.42 7.32 2.72
C ALA A 21 12.81 5.84 2.63
N CYS A 22 12.06 5.04 1.87
CA CYS A 22 12.43 3.65 1.59
C CYS A 22 13.76 3.58 0.83
N ASP A 23 13.92 4.36 -0.24
CA ASP A 23 15.14 4.40 -1.02
C ASP A 23 16.36 4.81 -0.17
N LEU A 24 16.19 5.80 0.72
CA LEU A 24 17.25 6.21 1.64
C LEU A 24 17.69 5.09 2.60
N LEU A 25 16.75 4.27 3.07
CA LEU A 25 17.01 3.26 4.11
C LEU A 25 17.40 1.90 3.54
N PHE A 26 16.77 1.47 2.45
CA PHE A 26 16.94 0.14 1.89
C PHE A 26 18.00 0.08 0.78
N SER A 27 18.22 1.16 0.02
CA SER A 27 19.21 1.18 -1.08
C SER A 27 20.65 1.47 -0.61
N SER A 28 20.90 1.52 0.70
CA SER A 28 22.23 1.81 1.27
C SER A 28 23.16 0.59 1.16
N PRO A 29 24.42 0.74 0.69
CA PRO A 29 25.33 -0.37 0.41
C PRO A 29 25.77 -1.17 1.65
N ALA A 30 25.51 -0.66 2.85
CA ALA A 30 25.61 -1.44 4.07
C ALA A 30 24.24 -2.09 4.31
N GLN A 31 24.04 -3.26 3.68
CA GLN A 31 22.82 -4.08 3.67
C GLN A 31 22.48 -4.66 5.07
N ALA A 32 22.38 -3.81 6.07
CA ALA A 32 21.94 -4.12 7.42
C ALA A 32 20.42 -3.90 7.50
N ALA A 33 19.72 -4.76 8.23
CA ALA A 33 18.32 -4.54 8.54
C ALA A 33 18.12 -3.15 9.17
N PRO A 34 17.04 -2.42 8.81
CA PRO A 34 16.80 -1.10 9.36
C PRO A 34 16.66 -1.15 10.88
N SER A 35 17.20 -0.14 11.55
CA SER A 35 17.06 0.00 13.00
C SER A 35 15.61 0.26 13.41
N LEU A 36 15.28 0.01 14.68
CA LEU A 36 13.93 0.25 15.20
C LEU A 36 13.48 1.71 15.01
N ALA A 37 14.39 2.68 15.18
CA ALA A 37 14.09 4.09 15.00
C ALA A 37 13.76 4.43 13.53
N GLU A 38 14.43 3.80 12.58
CA GLU A 38 14.16 3.96 11.15
C GLU A 38 12.82 3.30 10.77
N ILE A 39 12.52 2.12 11.33
CA ILE A 39 11.21 1.46 11.17
C ILE A 39 10.08 2.32 11.74
N GLU A 40 10.26 2.90 12.93
CA GLU A 40 9.29 3.80 13.55
C GLU A 40 9.05 5.07 12.71
N TRP A 41 10.11 5.62 12.10
CA TRP A 41 9.99 6.75 11.20
C TRP A 41 9.23 6.40 9.91
N LEU A 42 9.55 5.28 9.26
CA LEU A 42 8.81 4.78 8.11
C LEU A 42 7.33 4.54 8.45
N ARG A 43 7.07 3.97 9.63
CA ARG A 43 5.70 3.78 10.13
C ARG A 43 4.95 5.10 10.23
N GLN A 44 5.56 6.17 10.75
CA GLN A 44 4.91 7.48 10.84
C GLN A 44 4.55 8.06 9.45
N LEU A 45 5.42 7.87 8.45
CA LEU A 45 5.12 8.26 7.07
C LEU A 45 3.96 7.45 6.49
N LEU A 46 4.00 6.12 6.68
CA LEU A 46 2.95 5.20 6.23
C LEU A 46 1.60 5.50 6.93
N ASP A 47 1.60 5.81 8.22
CA ASP A 47 0.42 6.20 9.01
C ASP A 47 -0.26 7.48 8.46
N GLY A 48 0.47 8.32 7.72
CA GLY A 48 -0.08 9.48 7.02
C GLY A 48 -0.76 9.18 5.66
N ILE A 49 -0.56 7.99 5.06
CA ILE A 49 -1.09 7.64 3.73
C ILE A 49 -2.59 7.30 3.80
N GLU A 50 -3.39 7.92 2.96
CA GLU A 50 -4.82 7.65 2.83
C GLU A 50 -5.13 6.95 1.50
N ALA A 51 -6.34 6.41 1.37
CA ALA A 51 -6.82 5.79 0.13
C ALA A 51 -6.69 6.73 -1.09
N ALA A 52 -6.95 8.02 -0.90
CA ALA A 52 -6.84 9.04 -1.95
C ALA A 52 -5.40 9.23 -2.44
N ASP A 53 -4.41 9.05 -1.57
CA ASP A 53 -3.01 9.25 -1.91
C ASP A 53 -2.48 8.16 -2.85
N VAL A 54 -3.12 6.98 -2.86
CA VAL A 54 -2.81 5.86 -3.76
C VAL A 54 -3.90 5.61 -4.81
N GLY A 55 -4.86 6.54 -4.95
CA GLY A 55 -5.87 6.53 -6.01
C GLY A 55 -6.95 5.45 -5.89
N ILE A 56 -7.25 4.99 -4.67
CA ILE A 56 -8.26 3.94 -4.41
C ILE A 56 -9.45 4.43 -3.58
N ASP A 57 -9.64 5.75 -3.44
CA ASP A 57 -10.77 6.30 -2.69
C ASP A 57 -12.06 6.30 -3.52
N ASP A 58 -13.18 5.90 -2.89
CA ASP A 58 -14.53 5.91 -3.47
C ASP A 58 -15.10 7.33 -3.55
N ARG A 59 -14.40 8.25 -4.22
CA ARG A 59 -14.96 9.59 -4.49
C ARG A 59 -15.94 9.52 -5.66
N GLU A 60 -17.16 9.08 -5.36
CA GLU A 60 -18.30 9.70 -6.01
C GLU A 60 -18.24 11.19 -5.68
N LYS A 61 -18.09 12.04 -6.70
CA LYS A 61 -18.67 13.37 -6.61
C LYS A 61 -20.17 13.13 -6.41
N SER A 62 -20.62 13.13 -5.16
CA SER A 62 -21.94 13.61 -4.79
C SER A 62 -21.98 15.11 -5.11
N SER A 63 -21.88 15.45 -6.40
CA SER A 63 -22.56 16.63 -6.92
C SER A 63 -24.03 16.31 -6.74
N SER A 64 -24.57 16.78 -5.62
CA SER A 64 -25.98 17.09 -5.48
C SER A 64 -26.47 17.63 -6.82
N SER A 65 -27.31 16.82 -7.45
CA SER A 65 -28.05 17.18 -8.65
C SER A 65 -28.89 18.41 -8.36
N SER A 66 -28.39 19.59 -8.73
CA SER A 66 -29.24 20.67 -9.20
C SER A 66 -29.66 20.34 -10.64
N SER A 67 -30.92 19.95 -10.77
CA SER A 67 -31.84 20.18 -11.91
C SER A 67 -31.34 20.06 -13.36
N SER A 68 -32.11 19.24 -14.09
CA SER A 68 -32.62 19.39 -15.48
C SER A 68 -31.79 18.95 -16.71
N SER A 69 -32.53 18.18 -17.53
CA SER A 69 -32.66 18.15 -19.00
C SER A 69 -31.67 17.37 -19.91
N SER A 70 -32.23 16.30 -20.48
CA SER A 70 -32.28 15.86 -21.91
C SER A 70 -31.04 15.70 -22.80
N SER A 71 -31.05 14.53 -23.48
CA SER A 71 -30.63 14.22 -24.87
C SER A 71 -29.17 13.90 -25.21
N ASP A 72 -29.02 12.64 -25.65
CA ASP A 72 -28.31 12.10 -26.84
C ASP A 72 -26.79 12.25 -27.06
N ASP A 73 -26.18 11.08 -27.31
CA ASP A 73 -25.01 10.74 -28.13
C ASP A 73 -23.67 11.50 -28.00
N GLU A 74 -22.64 10.85 -27.43
CA GLU A 74 -21.26 10.92 -27.98
C GLU A 74 -20.33 9.87 -27.33
N LEU A 75 -19.76 9.02 -28.16
CA LEU A 75 -18.79 7.96 -27.84
C LEU A 75 -17.46 8.56 -27.35
N SER A 76 -17.34 8.75 -26.03
CA SER A 76 -16.08 9.16 -25.39
C SER A 76 -15.46 7.99 -24.59
N PRO A 77 -14.16 7.66 -24.75
CA PRO A 77 -13.51 6.55 -24.07
C PRO A 77 -13.19 6.93 -22.61
N LYS A 78 -14.24 7.03 -21.79
CA LYS A 78 -14.16 7.15 -20.32
C LYS A 78 -14.12 5.78 -19.63
N SER A 79 -13.79 4.73 -20.39
CA SER A 79 -13.89 3.33 -19.95
C SER A 79 -12.77 2.95 -18.99
N ALA A 80 -11.56 3.50 -19.10
CA ALA A 80 -10.46 3.14 -18.19
C ALA A 80 -10.69 3.61 -16.73
N ALA A 81 -11.24 4.82 -16.56
CA ALA A 81 -11.51 5.39 -15.23
C ALA A 81 -12.78 4.84 -14.55
N ARG A 82 -13.65 4.14 -15.29
CA ARG A 82 -14.86 3.49 -14.74
C ARG A 82 -14.62 2.08 -14.20
N LEU A 83 -13.45 1.47 -14.46
CA LEU A 83 -13.22 0.03 -14.18
C LEU A 83 -12.91 -0.31 -12.71
N LEU A 84 -12.56 0.66 -11.87
CA LEU A 84 -12.25 0.43 -10.45
C LEU A 84 -13.37 0.91 -9.51
N ARG A 85 -14.59 1.09 -10.04
CA ARG A 85 -15.70 1.72 -9.31
C ARG A 85 -16.47 0.69 -8.51
N ALA A 86 -16.06 0.42 -7.27
CA ALA A 86 -16.85 -0.17 -6.17
C ALA A 86 -17.62 -1.49 -6.42
N LEU A 87 -17.47 -2.13 -7.58
CA LEU A 87 -18.07 -3.41 -7.96
C LEU A 87 -16.97 -4.30 -8.55
N ALA A 88 -16.93 -5.56 -8.10
CA ALA A 88 -16.33 -6.69 -8.82
C ALA A 88 -14.79 -6.84 -8.84
N PHE A 89 -14.10 -6.57 -7.74
CA PHE A 89 -12.98 -7.46 -7.45
C PHE A 89 -13.59 -8.82 -7.07
N GLU A 90 -13.64 -9.79 -8.00
CA GLU A 90 -13.95 -11.19 -7.66
C GLU A 90 -12.75 -11.89 -7.02
N ARG A 91 -11.58 -11.26 -7.11
CA ARG A 91 -10.28 -11.77 -6.68
C ARG A 91 -9.48 -10.64 -6.05
N ILE A 92 -8.51 -11.01 -5.23
CA ILE A 92 -7.55 -10.05 -4.67
C ILE A 92 -6.82 -9.39 -5.84
N THR A 93 -6.76 -8.06 -5.85
CA THR A 93 -5.98 -7.29 -6.82
C THR A 93 -4.80 -6.63 -6.16
N TYR A 94 -3.73 -6.45 -6.94
CA TYR A 94 -2.50 -5.82 -6.51
C TYR A 94 -2.28 -4.57 -7.35
N VAL A 95 -2.27 -3.41 -6.70
CA VAL A 95 -1.87 -2.14 -7.30
C VAL A 95 -0.39 -1.95 -7.04
N HIS A 96 0.39 -2.05 -8.10
CA HIS A 96 1.83 -1.86 -8.05
C HIS A 96 2.18 -0.37 -7.93
N ILE A 97 3.08 -0.02 -6.99
CA ILE A 97 3.59 1.35 -6.84
C ILE A 97 5.07 1.40 -7.24
N HIS A 98 5.90 0.51 -6.68
CA HIS A 98 7.33 0.46 -6.96
C HIS A 98 7.90 -0.93 -6.65
N GLN A 99 8.96 -1.31 -7.37
CA GLN A 99 9.82 -2.47 -7.06
C GLN A 99 11.23 -2.19 -7.56
N CYS A 100 12.22 -2.48 -6.72
CA CYS A 100 13.62 -2.65 -7.08
C CYS A 100 14.18 -3.92 -6.40
N ASP A 101 15.49 -4.10 -6.44
CA ASP A 101 16.16 -5.23 -5.78
C ASP A 101 16.11 -5.11 -4.24
N ASP A 102 16.00 -3.89 -3.71
CA ASP A 102 16.09 -3.61 -2.27
C ASP A 102 14.73 -3.55 -1.58
N PHE A 103 13.70 -3.02 -2.24
CA PHE A 103 12.36 -2.90 -1.65
C PHE A 103 11.23 -2.91 -2.68
N SER A 104 10.00 -3.11 -2.18
CA SER A 104 8.77 -3.03 -2.96
C SER A 104 7.69 -2.25 -2.23
N MET A 105 6.82 -1.61 -3.01
CA MET A 105 5.65 -0.89 -2.53
C MET A 105 4.45 -1.28 -3.38
N GLY A 106 3.34 -1.62 -2.72
CA GLY A 106 2.09 -1.89 -3.41
C GLY A 106 0.91 -1.98 -2.47
N VAL A 107 -0.29 -2.07 -3.04
CA VAL A 107 -1.55 -2.13 -2.31
C VAL A 107 -2.30 -3.39 -2.72
N PHE A 108 -2.73 -4.17 -1.72
CA PHE A 108 -3.65 -5.28 -1.94
C PHE A 108 -5.08 -4.84 -1.67
N CYS A 109 -5.95 -5.02 -2.66
CA CYS A 109 -7.38 -4.76 -2.54
C CYS A 109 -8.11 -6.09 -2.40
N PHE A 110 -8.79 -6.27 -1.27
CA PHE A 110 -9.50 -7.50 -0.93
C PHE A 110 -11.01 -7.33 -1.16
N PRO A 111 -11.63 -8.22 -1.96
CA PRO A 111 -13.08 -8.42 -1.90
C PRO A 111 -13.51 -8.85 -0.50
N ALA A 112 -14.74 -8.52 -0.09
CA ALA A 112 -15.29 -9.03 1.16
C ALA A 112 -15.29 -10.57 1.16
N GLY A 113 -14.72 -11.17 2.21
CA GLY A 113 -14.60 -12.62 2.35
C GLY A 113 -13.39 -13.25 1.64
N ALA A 114 -12.65 -12.51 0.82
CA ALA A 114 -11.40 -13.00 0.25
C ALA A 114 -10.32 -13.16 1.33
N ALA A 115 -9.42 -14.12 1.14
CA ALA A 115 -8.33 -14.39 2.04
C ALA A 115 -7.03 -14.59 1.27
N LEU A 116 -5.95 -14.00 1.79
CA LEU A 116 -4.60 -14.34 1.37
C LEU A 116 -4.19 -15.57 2.21
N PRO A 117 -3.82 -16.71 1.58
CA PRO A 117 -3.40 -17.89 2.32
C PRO A 117 -2.21 -17.60 3.25
N LEU A 118 -2.00 -18.47 4.24
CA LEU A 118 -0.82 -18.38 5.10
C LEU A 118 0.45 -18.49 4.24
N HIS A 119 1.37 -17.55 4.41
CA HIS A 119 2.67 -17.48 3.73
C HIS A 119 3.70 -16.84 4.67
N ASP A 120 4.98 -17.05 4.38
CA ASP A 120 6.10 -16.43 5.07
C ASP A 120 6.77 -15.34 4.22
N HIS A 121 7.72 -14.64 4.84
CA HIS A 121 8.54 -13.61 4.21
C HIS A 121 9.99 -13.81 4.68
N PRO A 122 10.71 -14.81 4.14
CA PRO A 122 12.06 -15.13 4.60
C PRO A 122 13.00 -13.94 4.38
N GLU A 123 13.76 -13.57 5.41
CA GLU A 123 14.76 -12.49 5.38
C GLU A 123 14.19 -11.09 5.05
N MET A 124 12.87 -10.90 5.17
CA MET A 124 12.21 -9.64 4.82
C MET A 124 11.64 -8.93 6.05
N VAL A 125 11.65 -7.59 5.99
CA VAL A 125 10.89 -6.72 6.89
C VAL A 125 9.69 -6.16 6.12
N VAL A 126 8.47 -6.40 6.61
CA VAL A 126 7.23 -5.96 5.95
C VAL A 126 6.46 -4.98 6.83
N LEU A 127 6.27 -3.76 6.32
CA LEU A 127 5.39 -2.75 6.94
C LEU A 127 4.05 -2.75 6.18
N SER A 128 2.96 -3.06 6.88
CA SER A 128 1.62 -3.12 6.30
C SER A 128 0.65 -2.19 7.03
N LYS A 129 -0.13 -1.42 6.26
CA LYS A 129 -1.19 -0.55 6.76
C LYS A 129 -2.52 -0.84 6.07
N LEU A 130 -3.59 -0.91 6.87
CA LEU A 130 -4.95 -0.95 6.35
C LEU A 130 -5.41 0.47 5.99
N LEU A 131 -5.73 0.71 4.71
CA LEU A 131 -6.17 2.03 4.22
C LEU A 131 -7.65 2.28 4.47
N TYR A 132 -8.51 1.26 4.31
CA TYR A 132 -9.93 1.30 4.65
C TYR A 132 -10.50 -0.12 4.81
N GLY A 133 -11.71 -0.24 5.37
CA GLY A 133 -12.41 -1.51 5.58
C GLY A 133 -12.01 -2.22 6.87
N THR A 134 -12.12 -3.55 6.89
CA THR A 134 -11.75 -4.38 8.05
C THR A 134 -11.13 -5.67 7.57
N VAL A 135 -10.02 -6.06 8.20
CA VAL A 135 -9.30 -7.30 7.90
C VAL A 135 -9.06 -8.10 9.18
N ARG A 136 -9.22 -9.42 9.10
CA ARG A 136 -8.82 -10.34 10.17
C ARG A 136 -7.43 -10.88 9.88
N LYS A 137 -6.43 -10.49 10.68
CA LYS A 137 -5.04 -10.96 10.56
C LYS A 137 -4.75 -12.09 11.56
N ARG A 138 -3.99 -13.09 11.12
CA ARG A 138 -3.29 -14.07 11.98
C ARG A 138 -1.83 -14.11 11.54
N SER A 139 -0.91 -14.16 12.49
CA SER A 139 0.53 -14.24 12.26
C SER A 139 1.15 -15.22 13.24
N TYR A 140 2.23 -15.88 12.83
CA TYR A 140 2.92 -16.92 13.58
C TYR A 140 4.42 -16.73 13.42
N ASP A 141 5.17 -17.10 14.44
CA ASP A 141 6.63 -17.21 14.40
C ASP A 141 7.03 -18.69 14.50
N TRP A 142 8.17 -19.04 13.91
CA TRP A 142 8.74 -20.37 14.07
C TRP A 142 9.19 -20.60 15.52
N VAL A 143 9.01 -21.81 16.01
CA VAL A 143 9.60 -22.23 17.28
C VAL A 143 11.08 -22.56 17.03
N ALA A 144 11.97 -22.02 17.86
CA ALA A 144 13.42 -22.05 17.67
C ALA A 144 14.04 -23.47 17.48
N ASP A 145 13.36 -24.51 17.98
CA ASP A 145 13.87 -25.89 18.05
C ASP A 145 13.03 -26.92 17.25
N ALA A 146 12.42 -26.52 16.13
CA ALA A 146 11.69 -27.48 15.30
C ALA A 146 12.66 -28.57 14.74
N PRO A 147 12.39 -29.87 14.95
CA PRO A 147 13.27 -30.91 14.44
C PRO A 147 13.35 -30.85 12.90
N PRO A 148 14.52 -31.16 12.31
CA PRO A 148 14.68 -31.12 10.86
C PRO A 148 13.63 -32.00 10.19
N ARG A 149 12.98 -31.47 9.15
CA ARG A 149 11.97 -32.21 8.38
C ARG A 149 12.62 -33.47 7.83
N SER A 150 12.21 -34.64 8.32
CA SER A 150 12.57 -35.92 7.72
C SER A 150 11.96 -35.97 6.32
N GLY A 151 12.79 -35.73 5.31
CA GLY A 151 12.52 -36.08 3.91
C GLY A 151 12.92 -37.52 3.64
#